data_AF-A0A1X7T6U0-F1
#
_entry.id   AF-A0A1X7T6U0-F1
#
_cell.length_a   1.000
_cell.length_b   1.000
_cell.length_c   1.000
_cell.angle_alpha   90.00
_cell.angle_beta   90.00
_cell.angle_gamma   90.00
#
_symmetry.space_group_name_H-M   'P 1'
#
loop_
_entity.id
_entity.type
_entity.pdbx_description
1 polymer ?
#
loop_
_entity_poly.entity_id
_entity_poly.type
_entity_poly.pdbx_seq_one_letter_code
_entity_poly.pdbx_strand_id
1 'polypeptide(L)'
;MAELKSVISELKRIGCSTKEIQYILQPVKQISLRHIQRITNGLGSGARNSLEDVMKAINEELKGPGSLLGYRSLWHRLQMKYKLSVSRDTVMMLLAVMDPDGTKVRKSRRLKRRVYLNKGPNYLWHLDGYDKLKPYGITIYGCIDGQYVLKVVQGYSGRIGAQKILHFL
;
A
#
# COMPACT_ATOMS: atom_id res chain seq x y z
N MET A 1 4.56 4.52 24.44
CA MET A 1 5.47 3.49 25.03
C MET A 1 4.94 2.06 24.83
N ALA A 2 3.63 1.82 24.89
CA ALA A 2 3.03 0.49 24.64
C ALA A 2 3.23 0.00 23.18
N GLU A 3 3.03 0.87 22.19
CA GLU A 3 3.22 0.57 20.76
C GLU A 3 4.61 0.00 20.43
N LEU A 4 5.67 0.62 20.96
CA LEU A 4 7.04 0.23 20.66
C LEU A 4 7.41 -1.14 21.25
N LYS A 5 6.89 -1.47 22.45
CA LYS A 5 7.08 -2.80 23.06
C LYS A 5 6.39 -3.88 22.23
N SER A 6 5.20 -3.59 21.69
CA SER A 6 4.46 -4.50 20.80
C SER A 6 5.30 -4.83 19.57
N VAL A 7 5.82 -3.81 18.87
CA VAL A 7 6.67 -4.01 17.69
C VAL A 7 7.94 -4.80 18.02
N ILE A 8 8.64 -4.45 19.10
CA ILE A 8 9.85 -5.20 19.53
C ILE A 8 9.52 -6.66 19.81
N SER A 9 8.39 -6.94 20.48
CA SER A 9 7.99 -8.30 20.81
C SER A 9 7.66 -9.12 19.57
N GLU A 10 7.07 -8.51 18.56
CA GLU A 10 6.72 -9.17 17.32
C GLU A 10 7.93 -9.41 16.43
N LEU A 11 8.83 -8.42 16.28
CA LEU A 11 10.11 -8.62 15.60
C LEU A 11 10.89 -9.78 16.24
N LYS A 12 10.88 -9.88 17.58
CA LYS A 12 11.50 -11.01 18.28
C LYS A 12 10.81 -12.35 17.96
N ARG A 13 9.48 -12.37 17.83
CA ARG A 13 8.71 -13.56 17.42
C ARG A 13 8.97 -13.98 15.98
N ILE A 14 9.19 -13.02 15.08
CA ILE A 14 9.56 -13.26 13.67
C ILE A 14 11.00 -13.84 13.55
N GLY A 15 11.78 -13.79 14.64
CA GLY A 15 13.11 -14.41 14.72
C GLY A 15 14.27 -13.42 14.69
N CYS A 16 14.02 -12.12 14.78
CA CYS A 16 15.09 -11.12 14.73
C CYS A 16 16.06 -11.22 15.92
N SER A 17 17.34 -11.04 15.62
CA SER A 17 18.38 -10.77 16.61
C SER A 17 18.19 -9.39 17.24
N THR A 18 18.66 -9.21 18.48
CA THR A 18 18.56 -7.92 19.20
C THR A 18 19.30 -6.79 18.47
N LYS A 19 20.38 -7.11 17.75
CA LYS A 19 21.12 -6.16 16.90
C LYS A 19 20.30 -5.75 15.66
N GLU A 20 19.63 -6.69 15.01
CA GLU A 20 18.77 -6.42 13.85
C GLU A 20 17.57 -5.56 14.24
N ILE A 21 16.94 -5.87 15.38
CA ILE A 21 15.85 -5.06 15.94
C ILE A 21 16.33 -3.62 16.16
N GLN A 22 17.53 -3.44 16.72
CA GLN A 22 18.09 -2.10 16.92
C GLN A 22 18.28 -1.36 15.60
N TYR A 23 18.86 -2.02 14.60
CA TYR A 23 19.09 -1.45 13.27
C TYR A 23 17.78 -1.03 12.60
N ILE A 24 16.75 -1.88 12.62
CA ILE A 24 15.43 -1.59 12.06
C ILE A 24 14.75 -0.41 12.77
N LEU A 25 14.92 -0.31 14.09
CA LEU A 25 14.31 0.76 14.89
C LEU A 25 15.06 2.09 14.80
N GLN A 26 16.35 2.08 14.45
CA GLN A 26 17.22 3.26 14.45
C GLN A 26 16.65 4.46 13.67
N PRO A 27 16.03 4.31 12.48
CA PRO A 27 15.48 5.44 11.73
C PRO A 27 14.25 6.08 12.39
N VAL A 28 13.55 5.34 13.25
CA VAL A 28 12.34 5.81 13.94
C VAL A 28 12.66 6.34 15.33
N LYS A 29 13.52 5.63 16.07
CA LYS A 29 13.92 6.00 17.43
C LYS A 29 15.25 5.36 17.80
N GLN A 30 16.19 6.16 18.29
CA GLN A 30 17.42 5.64 18.89
C GLN A 30 17.11 4.98 20.24
N ILE A 31 17.43 3.69 20.35
CA ILE A 31 17.17 2.86 21.55
C ILE A 31 18.44 2.08 21.85
N SER A 32 18.78 1.94 23.14
CA SER A 32 19.93 1.15 23.57
C SER A 32 19.65 -0.35 23.46
N LEU A 33 20.69 -1.13 23.12
CA LEU A 33 20.62 -2.59 23.06
C LEU A 33 20.12 -3.21 24.37
N ARG A 34 20.53 -2.65 25.52
CA ARG A 34 20.09 -3.11 26.84
C ARG A 34 18.58 -2.99 27.03
N HIS A 35 17.97 -1.93 26.50
CA HIS A 35 16.52 -1.75 26.59
C HIS A 35 15.77 -2.82 25.77
N ILE A 36 16.27 -3.12 24.57
CA ILE A 36 15.72 -4.18 23.70
C ILE A 36 15.89 -5.53 24.39
N GLN A 37 17.10 -5.86 24.87
CA GLN A 37 17.39 -7.08 25.61
C GLN A 37 16.45 -7.26 26.80
N ARG A 38 16.21 -6.20 27.58
CA ARG A 38 15.27 -6.25 28.72
C ARG A 38 13.84 -6.59 28.31
N ILE A 39 13.39 -6.14 27.14
CA ILE A 39 12.06 -6.46 26.60
C ILE A 39 12.03 -7.87 26.02
N THR A 40 13.11 -8.31 25.39
CA THR A 40 13.18 -9.62 24.71
C THR A 40 13.52 -10.78 25.64
N ASN A 41 14.10 -10.51 26.80
CA ASN A 41 14.43 -11.54 27.79
C ASN A 41 13.13 -12.16 28.32
N GLY A 42 12.90 -13.44 27.99
CA GLY A 42 11.69 -14.18 28.31
C GLY A 42 10.69 -14.31 27.14
N LEU A 43 10.92 -13.64 26.00
CA LEU A 43 10.15 -13.85 24.78
C LEU A 43 10.81 -14.95 23.93
N GLY A 44 10.11 -16.07 23.78
CA GLY A 44 10.55 -17.17 22.92
C GLY A 44 10.48 -16.84 21.43
N SER A 45 11.36 -17.47 20.65
CA SER A 45 11.35 -17.43 19.18
C SER A 45 10.25 -18.37 18.66
N GLY A 46 9.00 -17.89 18.63
CA GLY A 46 7.86 -18.63 18.10
C GLY A 46 7.51 -18.15 16.70
N ALA A 47 8.37 -18.38 15.71
CA ALA A 47 8.13 -17.91 14.35
C ALA A 47 7.20 -18.88 13.61
N ARG A 48 6.03 -18.41 13.19
CA ARG A 48 5.26 -19.02 12.08
C ARG A 48 5.83 -18.62 10.71
N ASN A 49 6.49 -17.46 10.65
CA ASN A 49 7.01 -16.84 9.43
C ASN A 49 8.43 -16.31 9.67
N SER A 50 9.36 -16.55 8.74
CA SER A 50 10.72 -16.00 8.81
C SER A 50 10.75 -14.52 8.44
N LEU A 51 11.60 -13.72 9.09
CA LEU A 51 11.89 -12.34 8.67
C LEU A 51 12.29 -12.29 7.19
N GLU A 52 13.09 -13.26 6.76
CA GLU A 52 13.61 -13.31 5.41
C GLU A 52 12.50 -13.46 4.37
N ASP A 53 11.47 -14.25 4.67
CA ASP A 53 10.29 -14.40 3.81
C ASP A 53 9.50 -13.09 3.70
N VAL A 54 9.34 -12.38 4.83
CA VAL A 54 8.64 -11.09 4.85
C VAL A 54 9.41 -10.04 4.05
N MET A 55 10.72 -9.94 4.26
CA MET A 55 11.56 -8.99 3.51
C MET A 55 11.61 -9.34 2.02
N LYS A 56 11.68 -10.63 1.67
CA LYS A 56 11.64 -11.07 0.28
C LYS A 56 10.32 -10.70 -0.39
N ALA A 57 9.19 -10.95 0.27
CA ALA A 57 7.86 -10.59 -0.25
C ALA A 57 7.71 -9.07 -0.43
N ILE A 58 8.19 -8.26 0.52
CA ILE A 58 8.18 -6.80 0.39
C ILE A 58 9.04 -6.36 -0.80
N ASN A 59 10.25 -6.90 -0.95
CA ASN A 59 11.13 -6.58 -2.08
C ASN A 59 10.51 -6.95 -3.44
N GLU A 60 9.83 -8.08 -3.54
CA GLU A 60 9.10 -8.46 -4.75
C GLU A 60 7.98 -7.47 -5.10
N GLU A 61 7.21 -7.02 -4.10
CA GLU A 61 6.17 -6.02 -4.31
C GLU A 61 6.73 -4.66 -4.71
N LEU A 62 7.88 -4.26 -4.15
CA LEU A 62 8.57 -3.01 -4.48
C LEU A 62 9.13 -2.99 -5.90
N LYS A 63 9.50 -4.14 -6.48
CA LYS A 63 9.95 -4.22 -7.89
C LYS A 63 8.82 -3.98 -8.90
N GLY A 64 7.57 -4.10 -8.48
CA GLY A 64 6.40 -4.03 -9.36
C GLY A 64 5.50 -2.81 -9.10
N PRO A 65 4.20 -2.91 -9.48
CA PRO A 65 3.21 -1.87 -9.17
C PRO A 65 2.95 -1.74 -7.66
N GLY A 66 3.41 -2.71 -6.86
CA GLY A 66 3.35 -2.70 -5.40
C GLY A 66 4.18 -1.57 -4.77
N SER A 67 5.18 -1.02 -5.47
CA SER A 67 5.96 0.16 -5.04
C SER A 67 5.10 1.36 -4.66
N LEU A 68 3.92 1.51 -5.27
CA LEU A 68 3.01 2.63 -5.02
C LEU A 68 2.12 2.40 -3.79
N LEU A 69 2.07 1.18 -3.25
CA LEU A 69 1.20 0.84 -2.13
C LEU A 69 1.68 1.48 -0.83
N GLY A 70 0.76 2.01 -0.03
CA GLY A 70 1.06 2.35 1.36
C GLY A 70 1.23 1.10 2.23
N TYR A 71 1.82 1.26 3.43
CA TYR A 71 2.05 0.15 4.37
C TYR A 71 0.76 -0.61 4.72
N ARG A 72 -0.41 0.05 4.76
CA ARG A 72 -1.71 -0.61 5.02
C ARG A 72 -2.11 -1.58 3.91
N SER A 73 -1.99 -1.14 2.66
CA SER A 73 -2.31 -1.96 1.49
C SER A 73 -1.27 -3.07 1.30
N LEU A 74 0.00 -2.78 1.59
CA LEU A 74 1.07 -3.78 1.58
C LEU A 74 0.83 -4.86 2.65
N TRP A 75 0.48 -4.46 3.88
CA TRP A 75 0.13 -5.39 4.95
C TRP A 75 -1.01 -6.34 4.54
N HIS A 76 -2.10 -5.80 3.98
CA HIS A 76 -3.20 -6.63 3.48
C HIS A 76 -2.75 -7.55 2.35
N ARG A 77 -1.87 -7.09 1.45
CA ARG A 77 -1.34 -7.91 0.35
C ARG A 77 -0.43 -9.03 0.85
N LEU A 78 0.43 -8.77 1.84
CA LEU A 78 1.26 -9.78 2.49
C LEU A 78 0.39 -10.89 3.12
N GLN A 79 -0.71 -10.52 3.74
CA GLN A 79 -1.66 -11.48 4.32
C GLN A 79 -2.42 -12.27 3.23
N MET A 80 -2.91 -11.61 2.18
CA MET A 80 -3.78 -12.26 1.19
C MET A 80 -3.00 -13.11 0.17
N LYS A 81 -1.90 -12.58 -0.35
CA LYS A 81 -1.09 -13.19 -1.43
C LYS A 81 -0.02 -14.13 -0.86
N TYR A 82 0.74 -13.66 0.12
CA TYR A 82 1.89 -14.41 0.67
C TYR A 82 1.53 -15.24 1.91
N LYS A 83 0.28 -15.13 2.42
CA LYS A 83 -0.19 -15.77 3.65
C LYS A 83 0.68 -15.46 4.87
N LEU A 84 1.30 -14.28 4.87
CA LEU A 84 2.16 -13.84 5.96
C LEU A 84 1.34 -13.08 7.01
N SER A 85 1.38 -13.55 8.26
CA SER A 85 0.80 -12.88 9.42
C SER A 85 1.87 -12.02 10.11
N VAL A 86 1.84 -10.73 9.84
CA VAL A 86 2.74 -9.71 10.42
C VAL A 86 1.88 -8.54 10.84
N SER A 87 2.18 -7.87 11.96
CA SER A 87 1.45 -6.66 12.30
C SER A 87 1.72 -5.55 11.30
N ARG A 88 0.70 -4.71 11.19
CA ARG A 88 0.74 -3.53 10.35
C ARG A 88 1.90 -2.59 10.70
N ASP A 89 2.21 -2.43 11.98
CA ASP A 89 3.23 -1.49 12.43
C ASP A 89 4.64 -2.04 12.16
N THR A 90 4.83 -3.34 12.28
CA THR A 90 6.06 -4.02 11.83
C THR A 90 6.25 -3.85 10.32
N VAL A 91 5.21 -4.03 9.50
CA VAL A 91 5.28 -3.78 8.04
C VAL A 91 5.64 -2.32 7.75
N MET A 92 5.06 -1.37 8.48
CA MET A 92 5.38 0.06 8.33
C MET A 92 6.87 0.33 8.60
N MET A 93 7.42 -0.28 9.66
CA MET A 93 8.83 -0.12 10.01
C MET A 93 9.75 -0.76 8.97
N LEU A 94 9.47 -2.00 8.57
CA LEU A 94 10.25 -2.69 7.54
C LEU A 94 10.24 -1.92 6.22
N LEU A 95 9.07 -1.42 5.80
CA LEU A 95 8.94 -0.62 4.57
C LEU A 95 9.73 0.70 4.66
N ALA A 96 9.77 1.34 5.84
CA ALA A 96 10.54 2.57 6.02
C ALA A 96 12.06 2.33 5.96
N VAL A 97 12.52 1.15 6.37
CA VAL A 97 13.93 0.73 6.29
C VAL A 97 14.31 0.34 4.86
N MET A 98 13.44 -0.40 4.17
CA MET A 98 13.73 -0.93 2.83
C MET A 98 13.52 0.10 1.71
N ASP A 99 12.54 0.99 1.86
CA ASP A 99 12.19 2.03 0.89
C ASP A 99 12.04 3.41 1.59
N PRO A 100 13.16 3.99 2.05
CA PRO A 100 13.14 5.28 2.75
C PRO A 100 12.66 6.41 1.82
N ASP A 101 13.04 6.37 0.54
CA ASP A 101 12.68 7.40 -0.44
C ASP A 101 11.22 7.34 -0.85
N GLY A 102 10.68 6.17 -1.15
CA GLY A 102 9.24 6.02 -1.42
C GLY A 102 8.40 6.35 -0.19
N THR A 103 8.91 6.10 1.01
CA THR A 103 8.28 6.56 2.26
C THR A 103 8.27 8.09 2.38
N LYS A 104 9.38 8.78 2.08
CA LYS A 104 9.44 10.26 2.04
C LYS A 104 8.50 10.84 0.99
N VAL A 105 8.48 10.27 -0.21
CA VAL A 105 7.58 10.69 -1.31
C VAL A 105 6.13 10.56 -0.88
N ARG A 106 5.72 9.42 -0.28
CA ARG A 106 4.35 9.24 0.23
C ARG A 106 4.02 10.24 1.35
N LYS A 107 4.95 10.49 2.28
CA LYS A 107 4.79 11.49 3.35
C LYS A 107 4.66 12.92 2.82
N SER A 108 5.25 13.24 1.67
CA SER A 108 5.14 14.57 1.05
C SER A 108 3.72 14.93 0.62
N ARG A 109 2.79 13.95 0.57
CA ARG A 109 1.41 14.10 0.06
C ARG A 109 1.35 14.63 -1.38
N ARG A 110 2.44 14.51 -2.14
CA ARG A 110 2.50 14.91 -3.54
C ARG A 110 2.06 13.75 -4.43
N LEU A 111 1.09 14.01 -5.31
CA LEU A 111 0.65 13.05 -6.31
C LEU A 111 1.80 12.78 -7.31
N LYS A 112 2.25 11.53 -7.41
CA LYS A 112 3.18 11.10 -8.46
C LYS A 112 2.38 10.96 -9.76
N ARG A 113 2.52 11.93 -10.66
CA ARG A 113 1.95 11.85 -12.01
C ARG A 113 2.73 10.83 -12.84
N ARG A 114 2.02 9.92 -13.50
CA ARG A 114 2.61 9.01 -14.50
C ARG A 114 2.76 9.78 -15.81
N VAL A 115 3.88 9.59 -16.49
CA VAL A 115 4.05 10.06 -17.87
C VAL A 115 3.49 8.97 -18.77
N TYR A 116 2.43 9.28 -19.49
CA TYR A 116 1.85 8.39 -20.50
C TYR A 116 2.38 8.82 -21.86
N LEU A 117 3.05 7.91 -22.56
CA LEU A 117 3.40 8.09 -23.96
C LEU A 117 2.36 7.35 -24.79
N ASN A 118 1.48 8.10 -25.46
CA ASN A 118 0.48 7.53 -26.35
C ASN A 118 1.00 7.48 -27.78
N LYS A 119 0.70 6.39 -28.48
CA LYS A 119 1.12 6.17 -29.87
C LYS A 119 0.34 7.04 -30.89
N GLY A 120 -0.76 7.66 -30.45
CA GLY A 120 -1.62 8.52 -31.26
C GLY A 120 -3.01 8.67 -30.64
N PRO A 121 -3.93 9.37 -31.32
CA PRO A 121 -5.32 9.52 -30.91
C PRO A 121 -6.02 8.16 -30.77
N ASN A 122 -7.00 8.07 -29.86
CA ASN A 122 -7.75 6.85 -29.54
C ASN A 122 -6.92 5.67 -28.99
N TYR A 123 -5.64 5.87 -28.63
CA TYR A 123 -4.79 4.80 -28.11
C TYR A 123 -5.11 4.42 -26.65
N LEU A 124 -5.51 5.41 -25.84
CA LEU A 124 -5.79 5.22 -24.42
C LEU A 124 -6.91 6.14 -23.97
N TRP A 125 -7.98 5.56 -23.44
CA TRP A 125 -9.16 6.27 -22.94
C TRP A 125 -9.14 6.23 -21.41
N HIS A 126 -9.11 7.39 -20.78
CA HIS A 126 -9.25 7.52 -19.33
C HIS A 126 -10.72 7.77 -18.99
N LEU A 127 -11.36 6.81 -18.31
CA LEU A 127 -12.74 6.91 -17.83
C LEU A 127 -12.72 7.18 -16.31
N ASP A 128 -13.46 8.21 -15.89
CA ASP A 128 -13.68 8.52 -14.47
C ASP A 128 -15.18 8.72 -14.19
N GLY A 129 -15.64 8.25 -13.04
CA GLY A 129 -17.06 8.16 -12.69
C GLY A 129 -17.43 9.03 -11.48
N TYR A 130 -18.44 9.87 -11.64
CA TYR A 130 -19.04 10.63 -10.55
C TYR A 130 -20.25 9.88 -9.96
N ASP A 131 -19.99 9.13 -8.89
CA ASP A 131 -20.97 8.21 -8.30
C ASP A 131 -21.89 8.84 -7.23
N LYS A 132 -21.76 10.14 -6.92
CA LYS A 132 -22.58 10.75 -5.85
C LYS A 132 -24.08 10.74 -6.14
N LEU A 133 -24.46 10.72 -7.42
CA LEU A 133 -25.87 10.70 -7.85
C LEU A 133 -26.41 9.28 -8.08
N LYS A 134 -25.58 8.25 -7.84
CA LYS A 134 -25.95 6.85 -7.99
C LYS A 134 -27.20 6.43 -7.20
N PRO A 135 -27.45 6.94 -5.96
CA PRO A 135 -28.70 6.66 -5.24
C PRO A 135 -29.96 7.15 -5.96
N TYR A 136 -29.83 8.17 -6.82
CA TYR A 136 -30.92 8.73 -7.63
C TYR A 136 -31.00 8.09 -9.02
N GLY A 137 -30.23 7.02 -9.28
CA GLY A 137 -30.20 6.33 -10.57
C GLY A 137 -29.42 7.06 -11.66
N ILE A 138 -28.66 8.11 -11.31
CA ILE A 138 -27.88 8.89 -12.27
C ILE A 138 -26.40 8.59 -12.04
N THR A 139 -25.71 8.13 -13.08
CA THR A 139 -24.25 7.93 -13.06
C THR A 139 -23.63 8.73 -14.18
N ILE A 140 -22.73 9.64 -13.83
CA ILE A 140 -22.05 10.50 -14.81
C ILE A 140 -20.64 9.98 -14.97
N TYR A 141 -20.23 9.73 -16.21
CA TYR A 141 -18.87 9.32 -16.54
C TYR A 141 -18.23 10.36 -17.44
N GLY A 142 -17.05 10.84 -17.07
CA GLY A 142 -16.17 11.61 -17.95
C GLY A 142 -15.17 10.67 -18.59
N CYS A 143 -14.96 10.80 -19.89
CA CYS A 143 -13.88 10.13 -20.60
C CYS A 143 -12.95 11.14 -21.25
N ILE A 144 -11.64 10.94 -21.14
CA ILE A 144 -10.64 11.73 -21.86
C ILE A 144 -9.80 10.80 -22.74
N ASP A 145 -9.73 11.08 -24.04
CA ASP A 145 -8.69 10.48 -24.90
C ASP A 145 -7.34 11.09 -24.51
N GLY A 146 -6.34 10.24 -24.25
CA GLY A 146 -5.06 10.67 -23.66
C GLY A 146 -4.21 11.58 -24.56
N GLN A 147 -4.70 11.95 -25.75
CA GLN A 147 -4.21 13.11 -26.49
C GLN A 147 -4.93 14.38 -26.00
N TYR A 148 -6.18 14.69 -26.39
CA TYR A 148 -6.83 15.99 -26.03
C TYR A 148 -8.38 16.04 -26.10
N VAL A 149 -9.14 14.95 -25.94
CA VAL A 149 -10.63 15.00 -26.12
C VAL A 149 -11.39 14.57 -24.88
N LEU A 150 -12.09 15.50 -24.22
CA LEU A 150 -13.08 15.23 -23.16
C LEU A 150 -14.44 14.89 -23.78
N LYS A 151 -14.97 13.70 -23.49
CA LYS A 151 -16.35 13.30 -23.77
C LYS A 151 -17.07 13.06 -22.45
N VAL A 152 -18.21 13.72 -22.25
CA VAL A 152 -19.08 13.48 -21.09
C VAL A 152 -20.16 12.49 -21.52
N VAL A 153 -20.29 11.40 -20.77
CA VAL A 153 -21.29 10.36 -21.02
C VAL A 153 -22.20 10.28 -19.79
N GLN A 154 -23.50 10.50 -20.00
CA GLN A 154 -24.50 10.37 -18.95
C GLN A 154 -25.19 9.01 -19.06
N GLY A 155 -25.14 8.22 -17.99
CA GLY A 155 -25.85 6.96 -17.87
C GLY A 155 -27.03 7.09 -16.92
N TYR A 156 -28.17 6.50 -17.28
CA TYR A 156 -29.31 6.33 -16.39
C TYR A 156 -29.42 4.84 -16.02
N SER A 157 -29.42 4.56 -14.73
CA SER A 157 -29.65 3.22 -14.17
C SER A 157 -31.14 3.06 -13.89
N GLY A 158 -31.87 2.38 -14.77
CA GLY A 158 -33.24 1.95 -14.48
C GLY A 158 -33.29 0.94 -13.34
N ARG A 159 -34.48 0.72 -12.74
CA ARG A 159 -34.74 -0.19 -11.59
C ARG A 159 -34.30 -1.66 -11.79
N ILE A 160 -33.79 -2.03 -12.95
CA ILE A 160 -33.41 -3.38 -13.34
C ILE A 160 -31.97 -3.34 -13.85
N GLY A 161 -30.97 -3.19 -12.95
CA GLY A 161 -29.55 -3.58 -13.10
C GLY A 161 -28.75 -3.29 -14.38
N ALA A 162 -29.33 -2.68 -15.40
CA ALA A 162 -28.78 -2.49 -16.73
C ALA A 162 -28.51 -1.00 -16.93
N GLN A 163 -27.22 -0.65 -16.97
CA GLN A 163 -26.78 0.69 -17.35
C GLN A 163 -27.05 0.88 -18.84
N LYS A 164 -28.01 1.74 -19.19
CA LYS A 164 -28.13 2.25 -20.56
C LYS A 164 -27.15 3.41 -20.69
N ILE A 165 -26.13 3.24 -21.52
CA ILE A 165 -25.23 4.31 -21.94
C ILE A 165 -26.01 5.18 -22.93
N LEU A 166 -26.40 6.39 -22.53
CA LEU A 166 -26.86 7.38 -23.50
C LEU A 166 -25.61 8.05 -24.09
N HIS A 167 -25.33 7.76 -25.35
CA HIS A 167 -24.39 8.55 -26.12
C HIS A 167 -25.03 9.91 -26.40
N PHE A 168 -24.58 10.96 -25.71
CA PHE A 168 -24.77 12.33 -26.19
C PHE A 168 -23.62 12.62 -27.16
N LEU A 169 -23.98 12.88 -28.42
CA LEU A 169 -23.07 13.42 -29.44
C LEU A 169 -22.66 14.85 -29.08
#